data_AF-A0A7T8K739-F1
#
_entry.id   AF-A0A7T8K739-F1
#
_cell.length_a   1.000
_cell.length_b   1.000
_cell.length_c   1.000
_cell.angle_alpha   90.00
_cell.angle_beta   90.00
_cell.angle_gamma   90.00
#
_symmetry.space_group_name_H-M   'P 1'
#
loop_
_entity.id
_entity.type
_entity.pdbx_description
1 polymer ?
#
loop_
_entity_poly.entity_id
_entity_poly.type
_entity_poly.pdbx_seq_one_letter_code
_entity_poly.pdbx_strand_id
1 'polypeptide(L)'
;MPFLSELLGISCQLRDGRFLLSTTLERINYFEKTCLQGPGCEKAWLFERVPGYELVGFDDVVLKDIPSRVDCQDSCLNQVELPCRSAIYDYSLQICRLSKNTRRTQPTAYR
;
A
#
# COMPACT_ATOMS: atom_id res chain seq x y z
N MET A 1 5.78 34.81 -23.22
CA MET A 1 4.55 34.17 -23.75
C MET A 1 4.90 33.50 -25.07
N PRO A 2 4.35 32.33 -25.43
CA PRO A 2 3.82 31.22 -24.64
C PRO A 2 4.66 29.94 -24.92
N PHE A 3 4.69 28.91 -24.08
CA PHE A 3 3.67 27.87 -24.04
C PHE A 3 3.52 27.32 -22.61
N LEU A 4 2.26 27.32 -22.15
CA LEU A 4 1.78 26.58 -21.00
C LEU A 4 1.74 25.09 -21.34
N SER A 5 2.29 24.24 -20.48
CA SER A 5 1.65 23.06 -19.85
C SER A 5 2.74 22.19 -19.18
N GLU A 6 2.34 21.36 -18.21
CA GLU A 6 3.18 20.36 -17.52
C GLU A 6 3.97 20.82 -16.28
N LEU A 7 3.30 21.50 -15.35
CA LEU A 7 3.64 21.38 -13.93
C LEU A 7 2.63 20.48 -13.25
N LEU A 8 2.95 19.19 -13.21
CA LEU A 8 2.89 18.30 -12.04
C LEU A 8 3.45 16.92 -12.41
N GLY A 9 4.56 16.90 -13.14
CA GLY A 9 5.42 15.73 -13.23
C GLY A 9 6.17 15.59 -11.90
N ILE A 10 5.57 14.91 -10.92
CA ILE A 10 6.31 14.49 -9.73
C ILE A 10 7.21 13.33 -10.17
N SER A 11 8.39 13.68 -10.68
CA SER A 11 9.52 12.76 -10.82
C SER A 11 9.77 12.12 -9.44
N CYS A 12 9.56 10.81 -9.33
CA CYS A 12 9.96 10.05 -8.15
C CYS A 12 11.49 9.99 -8.09
N GLN A 13 12.11 10.91 -7.37
CA GLN A 13 13.47 10.76 -6.86
C GLN A 13 13.42 10.82 -5.33
N LEU A 14 13.59 9.65 -4.69
CA LEU A 14 13.68 9.48 -3.25
C LEU A 14 15.14 9.66 -2.79
N ARG A 15 15.40 10.61 -1.88
CA ARG A 15 16.56 10.60 -0.96
C ARG A 15 16.16 11.06 0.44
N ASP A 16 16.21 10.12 1.37
CA ASP A 16 16.34 10.21 2.84
C ASP A 16 15.69 11.39 3.59
N GLY A 17 14.40 11.29 3.92
CA GLY A 17 13.67 12.29 4.70
C GLY A 17 13.00 11.75 5.98
N ARG A 18 13.71 10.96 6.80
CA ARG A 18 13.15 10.53 8.10
C ARG A 18 13.09 11.71 9.08
N PHE A 19 11.90 12.22 9.34
CA PHE A 19 11.64 13.25 10.37
C PHE A 19 11.23 12.58 11.69
N LEU A 20 11.91 12.92 12.78
CA LEU A 20 11.52 12.49 14.14
C LEU A 20 10.22 13.22 14.53
N LEU A 21 9.12 12.47 14.69
CA LEU A 21 7.87 13.04 15.20
C LEU A 21 8.04 13.36 16.70
N SER A 22 8.07 14.65 17.03
CA SER A 22 7.95 15.12 18.41
C SER A 22 6.51 14.90 18.89
N THR A 23 6.36 14.18 19.99
CA THR A 23 5.06 13.85 20.61
C THR A 23 4.48 15.06 21.32
N THR A 24 3.78 15.93 20.57
CA THR A 24 2.82 16.87 21.14
C THR A 24 1.40 16.32 20.98
N LEU A 25 0.58 16.44 22.04
CA LEU A 25 -0.76 15.89 22.25
C LEU A 25 -1.83 16.37 21.23
N GLU A 26 -1.65 16.08 19.94
CA GLU A 26 -2.69 16.27 18.91
C GLU A 26 -2.90 14.98 18.11
N ARG A 27 -4.10 14.79 17.56
CA ARG A 27 -4.39 13.71 16.62
C ARG A 27 -3.73 14.03 15.28
N ILE A 28 -2.55 13.47 15.04
CA ILE A 28 -1.82 13.66 13.81
C ILE A 28 -2.34 12.69 12.74
N ASN A 29 -2.73 13.20 11.58
CA ASN A 29 -2.99 12.39 10.40
C ASN A 29 -1.67 12.15 9.65
N TYR A 30 -1.26 10.90 9.48
CA TYR A 30 -0.04 10.53 8.78
C TYR A 30 -0.36 10.07 7.35
N PHE A 31 0.26 10.73 6.37
CA PHE A 31 0.17 10.37 4.95
C PHE A 31 1.59 10.20 4.40
N GLU A 32 1.84 9.08 3.71
CA GLU A 32 3.13 8.73 3.12
C GLU A 32 2.96 8.57 1.61
N LYS A 33 3.77 9.27 0.82
CA LYS A 33 3.82 9.06 -0.62
C LYS A 33 4.88 8.01 -0.94
N THR A 34 4.42 6.84 -1.38
CA THR A 34 5.28 5.75 -1.89
C THR A 34 5.03 5.59 -3.39
N CYS A 35 6.08 5.46 -4.19
CA CYS A 35 5.95 5.18 -5.61
C CYS A 35 5.81 3.66 -5.79
N LEU A 36 4.70 3.23 -6.39
CA LEU A 36 4.37 1.82 -6.61
C LEU A 36 4.49 1.49 -8.10
N GLN A 37 4.91 0.27 -8.41
CA GLN A 37 4.90 -0.28 -9.75
C GLN A 37 3.54 -0.93 -9.99
N GLY A 38 2.70 -0.30 -10.81
CA GLY A 38 1.40 -0.86 -11.16
C GLY A 38 0.49 0.17 -11.83
N PRO A 39 -0.72 -0.24 -12.24
CA PRO A 39 -1.69 0.67 -12.82
C PRO A 39 -2.06 1.78 -11.83
N GLY A 40 -1.96 3.02 -12.29
CA GLY A 40 -2.50 4.17 -11.58
C GLY A 40 -4.02 4.12 -11.51
N CYS A 41 -4.61 4.83 -10.56
CA CYS A 41 -6.05 5.04 -10.50
C CYS A 41 -6.38 6.50 -10.19
N GLU A 42 -7.62 6.92 -10.42
CA GLU A 42 -8.07 8.30 -10.18
C GLU A 42 -8.23 8.64 -8.69
N LYS A 43 -8.02 7.68 -7.78
CA LYS A 43 -8.11 7.92 -6.34
C LYS A 43 -6.83 8.58 -5.83
N ALA A 44 -7.00 9.43 -4.81
CA ALA A 44 -5.88 10.09 -4.15
C ALA A 44 -4.90 9.11 -3.44
N TRP A 45 -5.34 7.88 -3.16
CA TRP A 45 -4.50 6.80 -2.65
C TRP A 45 -4.96 5.44 -3.17
N LEU A 46 -3.99 4.53 -3.36
CA LEU A 46 -4.24 3.15 -3.80
C LEU A 46 -4.50 2.21 -2.61
N PHE A 47 -3.71 2.35 -1.54
CA PHE A 47 -3.79 1.52 -0.35
C PHE A 47 -4.05 2.37 0.89
N GLU A 48 -4.79 1.79 1.82
CA GLU A 48 -4.92 2.28 3.19
C GLU A 48 -4.22 1.28 4.12
N ARG A 49 -3.29 1.77 4.94
CA ARG A 49 -2.55 0.92 5.87
C ARG A 49 -3.26 0.88 7.21
N VAL A 50 -3.59 -0.33 7.67
CA VAL A 50 -4.11 -0.56 9.02
C VAL A 50 -3.20 -1.56 9.75
N PRO A 51 -2.29 -1.09 10.61
CA PRO A 51 -1.40 -1.96 11.37
C PRO A 51 -2.17 -2.78 12.41
N GLY A 52 -1.73 -4.02 12.65
CA GLY A 52 -2.30 -4.89 13.69
C GLY A 52 -3.64 -5.54 13.33
N TYR A 53 -4.05 -5.46 12.07
CA TYR A 53 -5.24 -6.14 11.56
C TYR A 53 -4.88 -7.04 10.38
N GLU A 54 -5.61 -8.14 10.24
CA GLU A 54 -5.54 -9.07 9.12
C GLU A 54 -6.94 -9.50 8.65
N LEU A 55 -6.98 -10.21 7.52
CA LEU A 55 -8.20 -10.73 6.89
C LEU A 55 -8.15 -12.27 6.92
N VAL A 56 -8.61 -12.87 8.01
CA VAL A 56 -8.38 -14.28 8.30
C VAL A 56 -9.16 -15.18 7.34
N GLY A 57 -8.46 -16.14 6.72
CA GLY A 57 -9.07 -17.14 5.84
C GLY A 57 -9.34 -16.66 4.41
N PHE A 58 -8.81 -15.50 4.03
CA PHE A 58 -8.99 -14.90 2.70
C PHE A 58 -7.66 -14.70 1.96
N ASP A 59 -6.70 -15.58 2.23
CA ASP A 59 -5.37 -15.59 1.60
C ASP A 59 -5.44 -16.29 0.23
N ASP A 60 -5.92 -15.58 -0.80
CA ASP A 60 -6.07 -16.11 -2.17
C ASP A 60 -4.71 -16.52 -2.77
N VAL A 61 -3.66 -15.73 -2.54
CA VAL A 61 -2.29 -16.02 -2.99
C VAL A 61 -1.31 -15.71 -1.87
N VAL A 62 -0.36 -16.61 -1.64
CA VAL A 62 0.69 -16.46 -0.63
C VAL A 62 2.04 -16.42 -1.35
N LEU A 63 2.69 -15.25 -1.30
CA LEU A 63 4.03 -15.02 -1.81
C LEU A 63 5.02 -15.06 -0.64
N LYS A 64 6.12 -15.80 -0.81
CA LYS A 64 7.20 -15.91 0.17
C LYS A 64 8.39 -15.06 -0.29
N ASP A 65 9.31 -14.80 0.64
CA ASP A 65 10.58 -14.11 0.37
C ASP A 65 10.38 -12.71 -0.24
N ILE A 66 9.28 -12.04 0.12
CA ILE A 66 8.97 -10.68 -0.33
C ILE A 66 9.75 -9.70 0.57
N PRO A 67 10.66 -8.87 0.03
CA PRO A 67 11.61 -8.15 0.85
C PRO A 67 11.00 -6.97 1.61
N SER A 68 9.93 -6.36 1.08
CA SER A 68 9.28 -5.23 1.75
C SER A 68 7.77 -5.19 1.54
N ARG A 69 7.11 -4.39 2.39
CA ARG A 69 5.69 -4.01 2.23
C ARG A 69 5.41 -3.41 0.85
N VAL A 70 6.33 -2.62 0.31
CA VAL A 70 6.16 -1.94 -0.98
C VAL A 70 6.12 -2.97 -2.10
N ASP A 71 7.01 -3.96 -2.06
CA ASP A 71 7.02 -5.06 -3.04
C ASP A 71 5.75 -5.92 -2.95
N CYS A 72 5.19 -6.08 -1.75
CA CYS A 72 3.90 -6.74 -1.55
C CYS A 72 2.74 -5.94 -2.16
N GLN A 73 2.76 -4.60 -2.05
CA GLN A 73 1.79 -3.72 -2.69
C GLN A 73 1.90 -3.77 -4.21
N ASP A 74 3.12 -3.72 -4.76
CA ASP A 74 3.38 -3.85 -6.19
C ASP A 74 2.90 -5.21 -6.71
N SER A 75 3.16 -6.28 -5.98
CA SER A 75 2.69 -7.62 -6.32
C SER A 75 1.16 -7.71 -6.38
N CYS A 76 0.46 -7.03 -5.47
CA CYS A 76 -1.01 -6.95 -5.50
C CYS A 76 -1.50 -6.20 -6.75
N LEU A 77 -0.92 -5.03 -7.05
CA LEU A 77 -1.34 -4.21 -8.19
C LEU A 77 -1.08 -4.89 -9.55
N ASN A 78 -0.02 -5.68 -9.64
CA ASN A 78 0.38 -6.38 -10.87
C ASN A 78 -0.18 -7.80 -10.98
N GLN A 79 -1.01 -8.23 -10.03
CA GLN A 79 -1.56 -9.57 -10.06
C GLN A 79 -2.60 -9.70 -11.20
N VAL A 80 -2.31 -10.57 -12.16
CA VAL A 80 -3.14 -10.77 -13.36
C VAL A 80 -4.16 -11.90 -13.18
N GLU A 81 -3.85 -12.88 -12.34
CA GLU A 81 -4.69 -14.07 -12.14
C GLU A 81 -5.84 -13.82 -11.17
N LEU A 82 -5.75 -12.76 -10.37
CA LEU A 82 -6.84 -12.30 -9.52
C LEU A 82 -6.93 -10.78 -9.45
N PRO A 83 -8.15 -10.22 -9.36
CA PRO A 83 -8.33 -8.81 -9.06
C PRO A 83 -8.00 -8.56 -7.58
N CYS A 84 -6.70 -8.43 -7.26
CA CYS A 84 -6.24 -8.19 -5.89
C CYS A 84 -6.82 -6.87 -5.36
N ARG A 85 -7.40 -6.92 -4.15
CA ARG A 85 -8.01 -5.76 -3.49
C ARG A 85 -7.39 -5.44 -2.14
N SER A 86 -6.74 -6.40 -1.51
CA SER A 86 -5.95 -6.16 -0.30
C SER A 86 -4.77 -7.11 -0.22
N ALA A 87 -3.78 -6.70 0.58
CA ALA A 87 -2.59 -7.48 0.86
C ALA A 87 -2.20 -7.34 2.33
N ILE A 88 -1.74 -8.43 2.92
CA ILE A 88 -1.21 -8.50 4.29
C ILE A 88 0.25 -8.88 4.20
N TYR A 89 1.11 -8.06 4.79
CA TYR A 89 2.55 -8.31 4.81
C TYR A 89 3.03 -8.61 6.22
N ASP A 90 3.61 -9.80 6.39
CA ASP A 90 4.28 -10.22 7.62
C ASP A 90 5.77 -9.85 7.55
N TYR A 91 6.20 -8.93 8.43
CA TYR A 91 7.58 -8.45 8.47
C TYR A 91 8.57 -9.48 9.00
N SER A 92 8.12 -10.39 9.87
CA SER A 92 8.97 -11.40 10.49
C SER A 92 9.22 -12.57 9.56
N LEU A 93 8.20 -12.96 8.81
CA LEU A 93 8.26 -14.09 7.88
C LEU A 93 8.60 -13.67 6.45
N GLN A 94 8.55 -12.37 6.14
CA GLN A 94 8.69 -11.85 4.77
C GLN A 94 7.69 -12.49 3.80
N ILE A 95 6.45 -12.67 4.29
CA ILE A 95 5.35 -13.28 3.54
C ILE A 95 4.33 -12.21 3.19
N CYS A 96 3.92 -12.19 1.92
CA CYS A 96 2.84 -11.36 1.41
C CYS A 96 1.63 -12.24 1.08
N ARG A 97 0.49 -11.95 1.69
CA ARG A 97 -0.78 -12.65 1.47
C ARG A 97 -1.72 -11.72 0.72
N LEU A 98 -2.07 -12.07 -0.51
CA LEU A 98 -2.93 -11.29 -1.39
C LEU A 98 -4.37 -11.80 -1.30
N SER A 99 -5.33 -10.88 -1.40
CA SER A 99 -6.75 -11.21 -1.33
C SER A 99 -7.57 -10.44 -2.35
N LYS A 100 -8.61 -11.08 -2.88
CA LYS A 100 -9.70 -10.43 -3.65
C LYS A 100 -10.65 -9.65 -2.76
N ASN A 101 -10.54 -9.81 -1.44
CA ASN A 101 -11.43 -9.23 -0.45
C ASN A 101 -10.80 -8.02 0.22
N THR A 102 -11.63 -7.25 0.95
CA THR A 102 -11.23 -6.10 1.76
C THR A 102 -11.95 -6.18 3.10
N ARG A 103 -11.54 -5.35 4.07
CA ARG A 103 -12.26 -5.22 5.35
C ARG A 103 -13.74 -4.84 5.22
N ARG A 104 -14.14 -4.26 4.08
CA ARG A 104 -15.55 -3.92 3.78
C ARG A 104 -16.32 -5.09 3.19
N THR A 105 -15.68 -5.91 2.37
CA THR A 105 -16.35 -7.07 1.76
C THR A 105 -16.42 -8.23 2.73
N GLN A 106 -15.43 -8.40 3.62
CA GLN A 106 -15.39 -9.43 4.65
C GLN A 106 -15.12 -8.84 6.06
N PRO A 107 -16.10 -8.12 6.64
CA PRO A 107 -15.91 -7.44 7.91
C PRO A 107 -15.77 -8.40 9.10
N THR A 108 -16.40 -9.58 9.04
CA THR A 108 -16.35 -10.59 10.13
C THR A 108 -14.99 -11.28 10.24
N ALA A 109 -14.22 -11.29 9.16
CA ALA A 109 -12.88 -11.88 9.11
C ALA A 109 -11.77 -10.85 9.35
N TYR A 110 -12.13 -9.56 9.45
CA TYR A 110 -11.21 -8.47 9.66
C TYR A 110 -10.98 -8.25 11.16
N ARG A 111 -9.80 -8.63 11.66
CA ARG A 111 -9.47 -8.58 13.08
C ARG A 111 -7.99 -8.41 13.35
#